data_AF-A0A954W7M7-F1
#
_entry.id   AF-A0A954W7M7-F1
#
_cell.length_a   1.000
_cell.length_b   1.000
_cell.length_c   1.000
_cell.angle_alpha   90.00
_cell.angle_beta   90.00
_cell.angle_gamma   90.00
#
_symmetry.space_group_name_H-M   'P 1'
#
loop_
_entity.id
_entity.type
_entity.pdbx_description
1 polymer ?
#
loop_
_entity_poly.entity_id
_entity_poly.type
_entity_poly.pdbx_seq_one_letter_code
_entity_poly.pdbx_strand_id
1 'polypeptide(L)'
;KQHIPSGVTVAVSADGQEGPGAYGLNRHVALTVLVAKENTVTANFALVQPSVQADLPKIAKAIVEAAGGELPNLERLTGERPAMRRENPEAFNPRETLGPLIRKDAPEKEIREAAERVESLAKTNAAARQQIGEIARRIVDAGKLENYGTAVTQEYLKKWAREFR
;
A
#
# COMPACT_ATOMS: atom_id res chain seq x y z
N LYS A 1 -12.39 -9.72 -8.04
CA LYS A 1 -12.23 -11.19 -8.14
C LYS A 1 -12.13 -11.77 -6.74
N GLN A 2 -13.14 -12.49 -6.27
CA GLN A 2 -13.04 -13.27 -5.02
C GLN A 2 -12.05 -14.42 -5.25
N HIS A 3 -11.05 -14.53 -4.40
CA HIS A 3 -10.02 -15.57 -4.48
C HIS A 3 -10.44 -16.69 -3.52
N ILE A 4 -11.25 -17.64 -4.01
CA ILE A 4 -11.45 -18.89 -3.27
C ILE A 4 -10.15 -19.68 -3.37
N PRO A 5 -9.55 -20.11 -2.25
CA PRO A 5 -8.28 -20.84 -2.27
C PRO A 5 -8.42 -22.17 -3.03
N SER A 6 -7.45 -22.47 -3.91
CA SER A 6 -7.37 -23.75 -4.61
C SER A 6 -6.88 -24.86 -3.68
N GLY A 7 -7.46 -26.05 -3.78
CA GLY A 7 -7.07 -27.20 -2.95
C GLY A 7 -7.68 -27.20 -1.54
N VAL A 8 -8.62 -26.29 -1.25
CA VAL A 8 -9.37 -26.26 0.01
C VAL A 8 -10.86 -26.41 -0.31
N THR A 9 -11.53 -27.34 0.36
CA THR A 9 -12.98 -27.48 0.25
C THR A 9 -13.63 -26.39 1.08
N VAL A 10 -14.31 -25.47 0.41
CA VAL A 10 -15.17 -24.47 1.06
C VAL A 10 -16.62 -24.90 0.88
N ALA A 11 -17.34 -25.01 1.99
CA ALA A 11 -18.75 -25.38 2.00
C ALA A 11 -19.55 -24.42 2.88
N VAL A 12 -20.84 -24.31 2.59
CA VAL A 12 -21.82 -23.54 3.36
C VAL A 12 -22.90 -24.53 3.79
N SER A 13 -23.27 -24.53 5.06
CA SER A 13 -24.41 -25.35 5.51
C SER A 13 -25.72 -24.84 4.91
N ALA A 14 -26.61 -25.77 4.55
CA ALA A 14 -27.96 -25.46 4.10
C ALA A 14 -28.94 -25.18 5.26
N ASP A 15 -28.53 -25.41 6.50
CA ASP A 15 -29.37 -25.31 7.71
C ASP A 15 -29.66 -23.86 8.16
N GLY A 16 -29.29 -22.88 7.33
CA GLY A 16 -29.58 -21.46 7.57
C GLY A 16 -28.87 -20.89 8.80
N GLN A 17 -29.57 -20.02 9.53
CA GLN A 17 -29.01 -19.28 10.67
C GLN A 17 -28.61 -20.18 11.84
N GLU A 18 -29.25 -21.34 11.97
CA GLU A 18 -28.97 -22.32 13.04
C GLU A 18 -27.65 -23.06 12.81
N GLY A 19 -27.22 -23.18 11.55
CA GLY A 19 -26.11 -24.03 11.15
C GLY A 19 -26.38 -25.52 11.47
N PRO A 20 -25.36 -26.38 11.30
CA PRO A 20 -25.51 -27.81 11.57
C PRO A 20 -25.87 -28.07 13.04
N GLY A 21 -27.08 -28.60 13.28
CA GLY A 21 -27.58 -28.81 14.65
C GLY A 21 -26.68 -29.70 15.52
N ALA A 22 -25.93 -30.62 14.90
CA ALA A 22 -24.95 -31.47 15.59
C ALA A 22 -23.80 -30.69 16.25
N TYR A 23 -23.57 -29.43 15.87
CA TYR A 23 -22.43 -28.64 16.36
C TYR A 23 -22.77 -27.82 17.61
N GLY A 24 -24.05 -27.75 18.01
CA GLY A 24 -24.46 -27.06 19.23
C GLY A 24 -24.03 -25.59 19.29
N LEU A 25 -24.04 -24.90 18.15
CA LEU A 25 -23.52 -23.54 18.02
C LEU A 25 -24.32 -22.56 18.90
N ASN A 26 -23.61 -21.59 19.51
CA ASN A 26 -24.24 -20.61 20.39
C ASN A 26 -24.92 -19.50 19.56
N ARG A 27 -26.25 -19.38 19.66
CA ARG A 27 -27.05 -18.37 18.96
C ARG A 27 -26.87 -16.93 19.48
N HIS A 28 -26.25 -16.77 20.64
CA HIS A 28 -26.04 -15.47 21.27
C HIS A 28 -24.66 -14.85 20.95
N VAL A 29 -23.86 -15.48 20.07
CA VAL A 29 -22.58 -14.93 19.61
C VAL A 29 -22.64 -14.59 18.13
N ALA A 30 -21.87 -13.59 17.71
CA ALA A 30 -21.84 -13.14 16.32
C ALA A 30 -21.08 -14.12 15.41
N LEU A 31 -20.07 -14.81 15.94
CA LEU A 31 -19.28 -15.78 15.18
C LEU A 31 -18.80 -16.91 16.09
N THR A 32 -18.89 -18.15 15.61
CA THR A 32 -18.19 -19.29 16.20
C THR A 32 -17.13 -19.79 15.24
N VAL A 33 -15.89 -19.97 15.71
CA VAL A 33 -14.80 -20.57 14.95
C VAL A 33 -14.42 -21.89 15.61
N LEU A 34 -14.57 -22.98 14.85
CA LEU A 34 -14.11 -24.31 15.25
C LEU A 34 -12.85 -24.65 14.47
N VAL A 35 -11.82 -25.12 15.15
CA VAL A 35 -10.65 -25.74 14.54
C VAL A 35 -10.72 -27.23 14.82
N ALA A 36 -10.62 -28.05 13.78
CA ALA A 36 -10.71 -29.49 13.89
C ALA A 36 -9.58 -30.18 13.13
N LYS A 37 -9.11 -31.31 13.66
CA LYS A 37 -8.13 -32.21 13.03
C LYS A 37 -8.63 -33.63 13.20
N GLU A 38 -8.54 -34.44 12.14
CA GLU A 38 -8.92 -35.86 12.18
C GLU A 38 -10.33 -36.08 12.76
N ASN A 39 -11.30 -35.31 12.26
CA ASN A 39 -12.71 -35.32 12.72
C ASN A 39 -12.93 -34.97 14.20
N THR A 40 -11.92 -34.42 14.88
CA THR A 40 -12.02 -34.00 16.29
C THR A 40 -11.81 -32.50 16.40
N VAL A 41 -12.69 -31.81 17.13
CA VAL A 41 -12.53 -30.39 17.43
C VAL A 41 -11.38 -30.21 18.42
N THR A 42 -10.37 -29.43 18.04
CA THR A 42 -9.20 -29.12 18.86
C THR A 42 -9.26 -27.73 19.48
N ALA A 43 -10.04 -26.81 18.90
CA ALA A 43 -10.32 -25.50 19.49
C ALA A 43 -11.72 -24.99 19.13
N ASN A 44 -12.33 -24.24 20.06
CA ASN A 44 -13.64 -23.61 19.90
C ASN A 44 -13.59 -22.17 20.41
N PHE A 45 -13.96 -21.22 19.56
CA PHE A 45 -14.01 -19.79 19.88
C PHE A 45 -15.42 -19.24 19.61
N ALA A 46 -16.16 -18.92 20.67
CA ALA A 46 -17.48 -18.30 20.59
C ALA A 46 -17.36 -16.77 20.81
N LEU A 47 -17.41 -16.00 19.73
CA LEU A 47 -17.08 -14.57 19.70
C LEU A 47 -18.33 -13.70 19.71
N VAL A 48 -18.61 -13.04 20.84
CA VAL A 48 -19.75 -12.11 20.97
C VAL A 48 -19.56 -10.87 20.09
N GLN A 49 -18.35 -10.28 20.13
CA GLN A 49 -17.95 -9.13 19.32
C GLN A 49 -16.59 -9.42 18.68
N PRO A 50 -16.56 -10.00 17.47
CA PRO A 50 -15.32 -10.38 16.81
C PRO A 50 -14.43 -9.16 16.55
N SER A 51 -13.15 -9.27 16.92
CA SER A 51 -12.11 -8.27 16.66
C SER A 51 -10.84 -8.94 16.16
N VAL A 52 -10.36 -8.49 14.99
CA VAL A 52 -9.12 -9.01 14.40
C VAL A 52 -7.95 -8.89 15.38
N GLN A 53 -7.81 -7.76 16.08
CA GLN A 53 -6.68 -7.52 16.99
C GLN A 53 -6.69 -8.46 18.20
N ALA A 54 -7.88 -8.78 18.73
CA ALA A 54 -8.02 -9.59 19.93
C ALA A 54 -8.06 -11.10 19.63
N ASP A 55 -8.70 -11.48 18.53
CA ASP A 55 -9.06 -12.88 18.25
C ASP A 55 -8.07 -13.56 17.31
N LEU A 56 -7.52 -12.83 16.33
CA LEU A 56 -6.63 -13.39 15.31
C LEU A 56 -5.41 -14.12 15.92
N PRO A 57 -4.69 -13.58 16.93
CA PRO A 57 -3.54 -14.28 17.47
C PRO A 57 -3.87 -15.66 18.05
N LYS A 58 -5.02 -15.77 18.75
CA LYS A 58 -5.45 -17.03 19.38
C LYS A 58 -5.93 -18.04 18.34
N ILE A 59 -6.70 -17.59 17.36
CA ILE A 59 -7.22 -18.45 16.29
C ILE A 59 -6.09 -18.93 15.38
N ALA A 60 -5.19 -18.04 14.97
CA ALA A 60 -4.04 -18.39 14.13
C ALA A 60 -3.14 -19.42 14.81
N LYS A 61 -2.88 -19.26 16.12
CA LYS A 61 -2.14 -20.24 16.91
C LYS A 61 -2.83 -21.61 16.92
N ALA A 62 -4.13 -21.67 17.18
CA ALA A 62 -4.88 -22.93 17.17
C ALA A 62 -4.86 -23.64 15.80
N ILE A 63 -4.93 -22.87 14.71
CA ILE A 63 -4.82 -23.41 13.34
C ILE A 63 -3.43 -24.00 13.11
N VAL A 64 -2.35 -23.31 13.50
CA VAL A 64 -0.98 -23.78 13.34
C VAL A 64 -0.70 -25.02 14.18
N GLU A 65 -1.21 -25.08 15.41
CA GLU A 65 -1.13 -26.26 16.26
C GLU A 65 -1.86 -27.47 15.64
N ALA A 66 -2.99 -27.24 14.98
CA ALA A 66 -3.74 -28.31 14.31
C ALA A 66 -3.08 -28.75 12.99
N ALA A 67 -2.75 -27.81 12.10
CA ALA A 67 -2.23 -28.09 10.76
C ALA A 67 -0.74 -28.47 10.75
N GLY A 68 0.02 -28.05 11.76
CA GLY A 68 1.48 -28.10 11.77
C GLY A 68 2.09 -26.92 10.99
N GLY A 69 3.24 -26.43 11.47
CA GLY A 69 3.98 -25.33 10.85
C GLY A 69 4.40 -24.25 11.84
N GLU A 70 4.84 -23.11 11.31
CA GLU A 70 5.21 -21.93 12.10
C GLU A 70 4.11 -20.87 12.04
N LEU A 71 3.95 -20.11 13.13
CA LEU A 71 3.01 -19.00 13.17
C LEU A 71 3.50 -17.89 12.23
N PRO A 72 2.74 -17.54 11.17
CA PRO A 72 3.13 -16.47 10.27
C PRO A 72 3.10 -15.11 11.00
N ASN A 73 3.82 -14.11 10.47
CA ASN A 73 3.65 -12.74 10.93
C ASN A 73 2.18 -12.32 10.74
N LEU A 74 1.48 -12.06 11.85
CA LEU A 74 0.06 -11.75 11.89
C LEU A 74 -0.28 -10.44 11.17
N GLU A 75 0.67 -9.50 11.06
CA GLU A 75 0.50 -8.26 10.29
C GLU A 75 0.22 -8.52 8.80
N ARG A 76 0.70 -9.65 8.27
CA ARG A 76 0.40 -10.05 6.88
C ARG A 76 -1.04 -10.53 6.71
N LEU A 77 -1.71 -10.92 7.80
CA LEU A 77 -3.06 -11.48 7.81
C LEU A 77 -4.15 -10.44 8.09
N THR A 78 -3.81 -9.30 8.70
CA THR A 78 -4.77 -8.23 9.02
C THR A 78 -5.21 -7.42 7.81
N GLY A 79 -4.62 -7.68 6.62
CA GLY A 79 -5.04 -7.03 5.39
C GLY A 79 -4.74 -5.52 5.37
N GLU A 80 -3.94 -5.02 6.31
CA GLU A 80 -3.18 -3.80 6.06
C GLU A 80 -2.34 -4.11 4.82
N ARG A 81 -2.84 -3.66 3.66
CA ARG A 81 -1.96 -3.42 2.53
C ARG A 81 -0.89 -2.53 3.15
N PRO A 82 0.39 -2.94 3.27
CA PRO A 82 1.41 -1.93 3.35
C PRO A 82 1.07 -1.04 2.17
N ALA A 83 0.76 0.25 2.43
CA ALA A 83 0.40 1.18 1.39
C ALA A 83 1.41 0.92 0.29
N MET A 84 0.95 0.32 -0.81
CA MET A 84 1.86 -0.30 -1.76
C MET A 84 2.40 0.87 -2.54
N ARG A 85 3.33 1.60 -1.90
CA ARG A 85 4.32 2.39 -2.56
C ARG A 85 5.06 1.32 -3.34
N ARG A 86 4.61 1.11 -4.57
CA ARG A 86 5.48 0.62 -5.62
C ARG A 86 6.56 1.70 -5.73
N GLU A 87 7.52 1.65 -4.81
CA GLU A 87 8.83 2.20 -5.06
C GLU A 87 9.35 1.35 -6.22
N ASN A 88 8.99 1.77 -7.43
CA ASN A 88 9.91 1.55 -8.51
C ASN A 88 11.06 2.51 -8.17
N PRO A 89 12.26 2.02 -7.80
CA PRO A 89 13.37 2.87 -7.41
C PRO A 89 13.75 3.87 -8.52
N GLU A 90 13.35 3.55 -9.76
CA GLU A 90 13.49 4.33 -10.99
C GLU A 90 12.28 5.24 -11.30
N ALA A 91 11.15 5.11 -10.58
CA ALA A 91 10.00 5.97 -10.83
C ALA A 91 10.27 7.36 -10.26
N PHE A 92 10.29 8.34 -11.17
CA PHE A 92 10.33 9.75 -10.84
C PHE A 92 9.28 10.09 -9.78
N ASN A 93 9.74 10.57 -8.63
CA ASN A 93 8.90 11.11 -7.57
C ASN A 93 9.01 12.64 -7.59
N PRO A 94 8.01 13.37 -8.12
CA PRO A 94 8.08 14.82 -8.29
C PRO A 94 8.39 15.56 -6.98
N ARG A 95 7.93 15.05 -5.82
CA ARG A 95 8.17 15.71 -4.53
C ARG A 95 9.61 15.58 -4.07
N GLU A 96 10.24 14.43 -4.28
CA GLU A 96 11.63 14.20 -3.89
C GLU A 96 12.60 14.84 -4.90
N THR A 97 12.28 14.76 -6.19
CA THR A 97 13.16 15.27 -7.25
C THR A 97 13.05 16.78 -7.45
N LEU A 98 11.85 17.37 -7.42
CA LEU A 98 11.65 18.81 -7.62
C LEU A 98 11.50 19.59 -6.30
N GLY A 99 11.21 18.91 -5.18
CA GLY A 99 11.05 19.55 -3.87
C GLY A 99 12.20 20.46 -3.45
N PRO A 100 13.47 20.05 -3.60
CA PRO A 100 14.62 20.89 -3.26
C PRO A 100 14.68 22.21 -4.03
N LEU A 101 14.16 22.24 -5.26
CA LEU A 101 14.16 23.41 -6.16
C LEU A 101 13.06 24.42 -5.83
N ILE A 102 11.91 23.95 -5.32
CA ILE A 102 10.72 24.78 -5.12
C ILE A 102 10.78 25.56 -3.79
N ARG A 103 11.78 25.28 -2.95
CA ARG A 103 12.06 26.07 -1.74
C ARG A 103 12.43 27.51 -2.11
N LYS A 104 11.72 28.48 -1.53
CA LYS A 104 11.88 29.91 -1.84
C LYS A 104 13.12 30.55 -1.20
N ASP A 105 13.77 29.84 -0.28
CA ASP A 105 14.89 30.26 0.54
C ASP A 105 16.17 29.43 0.29
N ALA A 106 16.16 28.52 -0.68
CA ALA A 106 17.32 27.70 -0.99
C ALA A 106 18.45 28.53 -1.63
N PRO A 107 19.72 28.29 -1.24
CA PRO A 107 20.86 28.97 -1.85
C PRO A 107 21.05 28.51 -3.30
N GLU A 108 21.52 29.40 -4.18
CA GLU A 108 21.64 29.12 -5.62
C GLU A 108 22.47 27.87 -5.93
N LYS A 109 23.51 27.60 -5.12
CA LYS A 109 24.37 26.42 -5.26
C LYS A 109 23.56 25.13 -5.12
N GLU A 110 22.71 25.02 -4.10
CA GLU A 110 21.85 23.85 -3.89
C GLU A 110 20.83 23.68 -5.01
N ILE A 111 20.32 24.79 -5.55
CA ILE A 111 19.37 24.78 -6.67
C ILE A 111 20.04 24.23 -7.92
N ARG A 112 21.26 24.66 -8.24
CA ARG A 112 22.03 24.17 -9.39
C ARG A 112 22.35 22.68 -9.26
N GLU A 113 22.82 22.24 -8.09
CA GLU A 113 23.10 20.82 -7.82
C GLU A 113 21.83 19.96 -7.90
N ALA A 114 20.68 20.48 -7.46
CA ALA A 114 19.40 19.79 -7.62
C ALA A 114 18.96 19.74 -9.10
N ALA A 115 19.13 20.83 -9.85
CA ALA A 115 18.81 20.89 -11.27
C ALA A 115 19.68 19.93 -12.09
N GLU A 116 20.98 19.82 -11.81
CA GLU A 116 21.88 18.87 -12.47
C GLU A 116 21.45 17.41 -12.25
N ARG A 117 20.97 17.07 -11.06
CA ARG A 117 20.39 15.73 -10.78
C ARG A 117 19.14 15.48 -11.61
N VAL A 118 18.26 16.47 -11.71
CA VAL A 118 17.03 16.38 -12.53
C VAL A 118 17.37 16.21 -14.01
N GLU A 119 18.34 16.98 -14.52
CA GLU A 119 18.78 16.87 -15.92
C GLU A 119 19.49 15.54 -16.20
N SER A 120 20.27 15.03 -15.25
CA SER A 120 20.92 13.72 -15.37
C SER A 120 19.90 12.58 -15.41
N LEU A 121 18.88 12.64 -14.55
CA LEU A 121 17.76 11.69 -14.57
C LEU A 121 16.98 11.76 -15.89
N ALA A 122 16.72 12.97 -16.40
CA ALA A 122 16.02 13.16 -17.67
C ALA A 122 16.80 12.63 -18.89
N LYS A 123 18.14 12.52 -18.81
CA LYS A 123 18.96 11.91 -19.86
C LYS A 123 18.84 10.39 -19.90
N THR A 124 18.70 9.74 -18.75
CA THR A 124 18.68 8.28 -18.63
C THR A 124 17.27 7.69 -18.58
N ASN A 125 16.25 8.51 -18.26
CA ASN A 125 14.87 8.08 -18.10
C ASN A 125 13.90 8.97 -18.90
N ALA A 126 13.44 8.44 -20.05
CA ALA A 126 12.52 9.14 -20.94
C ALA A 126 11.16 9.44 -20.30
N ALA A 127 10.64 8.53 -19.46
CA ALA A 127 9.37 8.75 -18.76
C ALA A 127 9.49 9.88 -17.73
N ALA A 128 10.61 9.94 -17.00
CA ALA A 128 10.90 11.04 -16.09
C ALA A 128 11.03 12.37 -16.84
N ARG A 129 11.76 12.39 -17.97
CA ARG A 129 11.89 13.57 -18.84
C ARG A 129 10.53 14.12 -19.26
N GLN A 130 9.65 13.26 -19.78
CA GLN A 130 8.31 13.67 -20.20
C GLN A 130 7.50 14.27 -19.03
N GLN A 131 7.48 13.59 -17.88
CA GLN A 131 6.73 14.05 -16.70
C GLN A 131 7.25 15.38 -16.15
N ILE A 132 8.58 15.57 -16.09
CA ILE A 132 9.19 16.84 -15.68
C ILE A 132 8.78 17.96 -16.65
N GLY A 133 8.82 17.71 -17.96
CA GLY A 133 8.41 18.69 -18.98
C GLY A 133 6.92 19.06 -18.91
N GLU A 134 6.04 18.10 -18.59
CA GLU A 134 4.61 18.35 -18.36
C GLU A 134 4.36 19.21 -17.11
N ILE A 135 5.04 18.92 -16.00
CA ILE A 135 4.94 19.71 -14.76
C ILE A 135 5.42 21.14 -15.01
N ALA A 136 6.58 21.29 -15.64
CA ALA A 136 7.17 22.59 -15.94
C ALA A 136 6.26 23.44 -16.84
N ARG A 137 5.70 22.86 -17.92
CA ARG A 137 4.72 23.55 -18.77
C ARG A 137 3.48 23.96 -18.00
N ARG A 138 2.90 23.06 -17.21
CA ARG A 138 1.71 23.38 -16.39
C ARG A 138 1.95 24.56 -15.45
N ILE A 139 3.15 24.68 -14.87
CA ILE A 139 3.50 25.80 -13.98
C ILE A 139 3.63 27.10 -14.76
N VAL A 140 4.30 27.07 -15.92
CA VAL A 140 4.50 28.24 -16.78
C VAL A 140 3.17 28.72 -17.38
N ASP A 141 2.40 27.81 -17.97
CA ASP A 141 1.12 28.11 -18.64
C ASP A 141 0.04 28.58 -17.66
N ALA A 142 0.10 28.14 -16.40
CA ALA A 142 -0.79 28.61 -15.35
C ALA A 142 -0.49 30.06 -14.89
N GLY A 143 0.59 30.69 -15.37
CA GLY A 143 1.02 32.03 -14.96
C GLY A 143 1.47 32.10 -13.51
N LYS A 144 1.72 30.96 -12.85
CA LYS A 144 2.04 30.89 -11.42
C LYS A 144 3.53 30.78 -11.14
N LEU A 145 4.39 30.95 -12.14
CA LEU A 145 5.83 30.68 -12.05
C LEU A 145 6.52 31.42 -10.90
N GLU A 146 6.12 32.67 -10.64
CA GLU A 146 6.61 33.50 -9.52
C GLU A 146 6.38 32.87 -8.13
N ASN A 147 5.43 31.94 -8.01
CA ASN A 147 5.13 31.23 -6.77
C ASN A 147 6.03 30.02 -6.52
N TYR A 148 6.89 29.64 -7.46
CA TYR A 148 7.71 28.44 -7.40
C TYR A 148 9.21 28.77 -7.26
N GLY A 149 9.78 28.46 -6.09
CA GLY A 149 11.21 28.60 -5.82
C GLY A 149 11.75 30.01 -5.97
N THR A 150 13.05 30.11 -6.24
CA THR A 150 13.76 31.37 -6.50
C THR A 150 13.78 31.70 -7.99
N ALA A 151 14.29 32.88 -8.37
CA ALA A 151 14.47 33.27 -9.77
C ALA A 151 15.28 32.23 -10.58
N VAL A 152 16.30 31.63 -9.96
CA VAL A 152 17.13 30.58 -10.60
C VAL A 152 16.31 29.32 -10.88
N THR A 153 15.48 28.88 -9.92
CA THR A 153 14.54 27.76 -10.14
C THR A 153 13.59 28.04 -11.30
N GLN A 154 13.08 29.26 -11.39
CA GLN A 154 12.12 29.64 -12.44
C GLN A 154 12.74 29.58 -13.83
N GLU A 155 14.02 29.93 -13.98
CA GLU A 155 14.75 29.78 -15.25
C GLU A 155 14.89 28.30 -15.66
N TYR A 156 15.20 27.39 -14.72
CA TYR A 156 15.23 25.95 -14.99
C TYR A 156 13.85 25.40 -15.39
N LEU A 157 12.77 25.83 -14.70
CA LEU A 157 11.41 25.43 -15.06
C LEU A 157 11.04 25.91 -16.48
N LYS A 158 11.39 27.14 -16.87
CA LYS A 158 11.20 27.64 -18.25
C LYS A 158 11.98 26.81 -19.26
N LYS A 159 13.23 26.46 -18.95
CA LYS A 159 14.08 25.62 -19.80
C LYS A 159 13.46 24.24 -20.02
N TRP A 160 13.10 23.54 -18.94
CA TRP A 160 12.53 22.19 -19.02
C TRP A 160 11.17 22.17 -19.70
N ALA A 161 10.34 23.20 -19.52
CA ALA A 161 9.07 23.32 -20.23
C ALA A 161 9.23 23.34 -21.76
N ARG A 162 10.38 23.80 -22.28
CA ARG A 162 10.69 23.85 -23.71
C ARG A 162 11.40 22.60 -24.20
N GLU A 163 12.38 22.13 -23.43
CA GLU A 163 13.36 21.12 -23.88
C GLU A 163 12.99 19.67 -23.51
N PHE A 164 12.17 19.46 -22.48
CA PHE A 164 11.80 18.13 -22.03
C PHE A 164 10.46 17.72 -22.66
N ARG A 165 10.52 16.72 -23.55
CA ARG A 165 9.39 16.10 -24.23
C ARG A 165 9.46 14.59 -24.05
#